data_AF-A0A6A3B2C8-F1
#
_entry.id   AF-A0A6A3B2C8-F1
#
_cell.length_a   1.000
_cell.length_b   1.000
_cell.length_c   1.000
_cell.angle_alpha   90.00
_cell.angle_beta   90.00
_cell.angle_gamma   90.00
#
_symmetry.space_group_name_H-M   'P 1'
#
loop_
_entity.id
_entity.type
_entity.pdbx_description
1 polymer ?
#
loop_
_entity_poly.entity_id
_entity_poly.type
_entity_poly.pdbx_seq_one_letter_code
_entity_poly.pdbx_strand_id
1 'polypeptide(L)'
;MSNKGNAFIQCVSIRAQKEEAISFRLAKANEVSQQEKELEAGILDLEKHKAELEAELRKVNASLVCARIRLRNAREEREQFDVASNQILSQLASKEEEISKSIASCRVEADVVNVWIHFLEDTWNLQTSYLKQKEKQVSGELERYGEYFVNLVTHLLTAYKEQLRPSLTRIGQLVENLASTERSGETANLNQRRSLEEEYLSLESKFVSTFSVVGSMKTQIYSPNEGTYRKKDDRLKELFDDLESIREEFEYIERPILDLENPTAISESPSTKSPLSPWFRLKSSIKKLDQRRLKFELEHDDEENSDYETDEIVEWEYDAFEKDLIPN
;
A
#
# COMPACT_ATOMS: atom_id res chain seq x y z
N MET A 1 39.34 44.82 168.54
CA MET A 1 39.99 44.52 167.23
C MET A 1 39.02 43.83 166.27
N SER A 2 37.82 44.39 166.04
CA SER A 2 36.66 43.67 165.45
C SER A 2 36.27 44.08 164.02
N ASN A 3 37.06 44.93 163.35
CA ASN A 3 36.71 45.49 162.03
C ASN A 3 37.48 44.87 160.85
N LYS A 4 38.48 44.00 161.10
CA LYS A 4 39.29 43.35 160.04
C LYS A 4 38.67 42.04 159.52
N GLY A 5 37.85 41.35 160.31
CA GLY A 5 37.22 40.07 159.93
C GLY A 5 36.06 40.21 158.93
N ASN A 6 35.24 41.27 159.07
CA ASN A 6 34.08 41.49 158.20
C ASN A 6 34.49 41.96 156.78
N ALA A 7 35.54 42.79 156.70
CA ALA A 7 36.13 43.20 155.43
C ALA A 7 36.80 42.05 154.67
N PHE A 8 37.38 41.08 155.39
CA PHE A 8 37.96 39.88 154.80
C PHE A 8 36.90 38.95 154.18
N ILE A 9 35.79 38.71 154.89
CA ILE A 9 34.68 37.89 154.38
C ILE A 9 34.04 38.54 153.14
N GLN A 10 33.84 39.86 153.15
CA GLN A 10 33.31 40.58 151.99
C GLN A 10 34.29 40.59 150.80
N CYS A 11 35.60 40.70 151.05
CA CYS A 11 36.63 40.60 150.01
C CYS A 11 36.69 39.20 149.36
N VAL A 12 36.55 38.14 150.15
CA VAL A 12 36.50 36.74 149.67
C VAL A 12 35.21 36.48 148.87
N SER A 13 34.07 36.99 149.32
CA SER A 13 32.79 36.89 148.60
C SER A 13 32.81 37.63 147.25
N ILE A 14 33.34 38.86 147.21
CA ILE A 14 33.52 39.63 145.97
C ILE A 14 34.48 38.90 145.00
N ARG A 15 35.52 38.24 145.51
CA ARG A 15 36.44 37.44 144.69
C ARG A 15 35.73 36.25 144.04
N ALA A 16 34.92 35.50 144.80
CA ALA A 16 34.16 34.37 144.28
C ALA A 16 33.16 34.79 143.18
N GLN A 17 32.42 35.90 143.38
CA GLN A 17 31.50 36.43 142.36
C GLN A 17 32.23 36.88 141.09
N LYS A 18 33.43 37.46 141.22
CA LYS A 18 34.26 37.84 140.06
C LYS A 18 34.78 36.62 139.31
N GLU A 19 35.21 35.59 140.04
CA GLU A 19 35.69 34.33 139.47
C GLU A 19 34.56 33.59 138.72
N GLU A 20 33.34 33.57 139.28
CA GLU A 20 32.14 33.04 138.64
C GLU A 20 31.73 33.85 137.40
N ALA A 21 31.79 35.18 137.45
CA ALA A 21 31.52 36.01 136.28
C ALA A 21 32.57 35.82 135.16
N ILE A 22 33.84 35.59 135.51
CA ILE A 22 34.89 35.29 134.53
C ILE A 22 34.68 33.90 133.93
N SER A 23 34.36 32.88 134.73
CA SER A 23 34.10 31.53 134.23
C SER A 23 32.86 31.47 133.33
N PHE A 24 31.79 32.19 133.67
CA PHE A 24 30.61 32.33 132.81
C PHE A 24 30.95 33.04 131.49
N ARG A 25 31.70 34.15 131.53
CA ARG A 25 32.13 34.85 130.31
C ARG A 25 33.01 33.96 129.44
N LEU A 26 33.89 33.15 130.04
CA LEU A 26 34.72 32.19 129.33
C LEU A 26 33.87 31.08 128.69
N ALA A 27 32.92 30.50 129.43
CA ALA A 27 32.01 29.49 128.91
C ALA A 27 31.13 30.05 127.79
N LYS A 28 30.60 31.26 127.94
CA LYS A 28 29.79 31.92 126.90
C LYS A 28 30.62 32.27 125.68
N ALA A 29 31.86 32.72 125.85
CA ALA A 29 32.77 32.95 124.73
C ALA A 29 33.09 31.65 123.97
N ASN A 30 33.24 30.53 124.66
CA ASN A 30 33.44 29.22 124.03
C ASN A 30 32.19 28.73 123.29
N GLU A 31 30.98 28.90 123.86
CA GLU A 31 29.71 28.56 123.21
C GLU A 31 29.50 29.40 121.94
N VAL A 32 29.73 30.72 122.02
CA VAL A 32 29.63 31.63 120.87
C VAL A 32 30.68 31.26 119.82
N SER A 33 31.92 30.98 120.22
CA SER A 33 32.96 30.54 119.29
C SER A 33 32.63 29.20 118.62
N GLN A 34 31.98 28.27 119.33
CA GLN A 34 31.51 27.01 118.76
C GLN A 34 30.36 27.24 117.76
N GLN A 35 29.39 28.09 118.09
CA GLN A 35 28.31 28.49 117.18
C GLN A 35 28.83 29.19 115.93
N GLU A 36 29.82 30.07 116.07
CA GLU A 36 30.49 30.73 114.93
C GLU A 36 31.13 29.70 113.99
N LYS A 37 31.85 28.71 114.52
CA LYS A 37 32.44 27.64 113.72
C LYS A 37 31.40 26.77 113.02
N GLU A 38 30.30 26.44 113.70
CA GLU A 38 29.19 25.69 113.12
C GLU A 38 28.50 26.48 112.01
N LEU A 39 28.30 27.79 112.19
CA LEU A 39 27.77 28.68 111.15
C LEU A 39 28.75 28.81 109.97
N GLU A 40 30.05 28.94 110.22
CA GLU A 40 31.07 29.01 109.18
C GLU A 40 31.10 27.72 108.35
N ALA A 41 31.05 26.55 109.01
CA ALA A 41 30.92 25.26 108.34
C ALA A 41 29.61 25.17 107.53
N GLY A 42 28.49 25.63 108.09
CA GLY A 42 27.20 25.67 107.40
C GLY A 42 27.20 26.59 106.16
N ILE A 43 27.86 27.74 106.23
CA ILE A 43 28.02 28.66 105.08
C ILE A 43 28.84 27.99 103.98
N LEU A 44 29.97 27.36 104.32
CA LEU A 44 30.82 26.65 103.36
C LEU A 44 30.05 25.52 102.65
N ASP A 45 29.27 24.73 103.39
CA ASP A 45 28.44 23.68 102.80
C ASP A 45 27.36 24.26 101.87
N LEU A 46 26.72 25.37 102.24
CA LEU A 46 25.73 26.04 101.39
C LEU A 46 26.35 26.63 100.11
N GLU A 47 27.55 27.22 100.21
CA GLU A 47 28.30 27.73 99.05
C GLU A 47 28.67 26.61 98.07
N LYS A 48 29.07 25.45 98.59
CA LYS A 48 29.33 24.26 97.77
C LYS A 48 28.08 23.78 97.03
N HIS A 49 26.95 23.63 97.74
CA HIS A 49 25.68 23.24 97.11
C HIS A 49 25.23 24.27 96.05
N LYS A 50 25.44 25.57 96.28
CA LYS A 50 25.18 26.62 95.29
C LYS A 50 26.02 26.41 94.02
N ALA A 51 27.32 26.14 94.16
CA ALA A 51 28.19 25.91 93.01
C ALA A 51 27.80 24.66 92.20
N GLU A 52 27.36 23.59 92.87
CA GLU A 52 26.84 22.37 92.25
C GLU A 52 25.55 22.65 91.45
N LEU A 53 24.58 23.34 92.06
CA LEU A 53 23.34 23.73 91.37
C LEU A 53 23.60 24.65 90.17
N GLU A 54 24.54 25.59 90.27
CA GLU A 54 24.94 26.43 89.14
C GLU A 54 25.59 25.62 88.00
N ALA A 55 26.35 24.57 88.32
CA ALA A 55 26.94 23.69 87.31
C ALA A 55 25.89 22.83 86.61
N GLU A 56 24.92 22.29 87.34
CA GLU A 56 23.78 21.57 86.78
C GLU A 56 22.91 22.48 85.91
N LEU A 57 22.62 23.70 86.37
CA LEU A 57 21.88 24.69 85.60
C LEU A 57 22.60 25.03 84.29
N ARG A 58 23.92 25.21 84.32
CA ARG A 58 24.75 25.41 83.12
C ARG A 58 24.64 24.22 82.15
N LYS A 59 24.70 22.99 82.66
CA LYS A 59 24.56 21.76 81.86
C LYS A 59 23.17 21.64 81.22
N VAL A 60 22.11 21.89 81.98
CA VAL A 60 20.73 21.87 81.48
C VAL A 60 20.53 22.95 80.41
N ASN A 61 21.03 24.16 80.64
CA ASN A 61 20.95 25.25 79.67
C ASN A 61 21.70 24.92 78.37
N ALA A 62 22.90 24.35 78.45
CA ALA A 62 23.64 23.90 77.27
C ALA A 62 22.86 22.83 76.49
N SER A 63 22.32 21.83 77.19
CA SER A 63 21.49 20.78 76.58
C SER A 63 20.21 21.33 75.95
N LEU A 64 19.55 22.29 76.61
CA LEU A 64 18.37 22.99 76.10
C LEU A 64 18.67 23.74 74.80
N VAL A 65 19.80 24.46 74.74
CA VAL A 65 20.24 25.16 73.52
C VAL A 65 20.50 24.15 72.39
N CYS A 66 21.21 23.06 72.66
CA CYS A 66 21.43 22.00 71.67
C CYS A 66 20.11 21.38 71.19
N ALA A 67 19.17 21.10 72.09
CA ALA A 67 17.85 20.56 71.74
C ALA A 67 17.03 21.53 70.88
N ARG A 68 17.08 22.83 71.18
CA ARG A 68 16.43 23.87 70.38
C ARG A 68 17.00 23.95 68.96
N ILE A 69 18.32 23.86 68.81
CA ILE A 69 18.97 23.83 67.49
C ILE A 69 18.55 22.59 66.71
N ARG A 70 18.58 21.39 67.33
CA ARG A 70 18.13 20.16 66.67
C ARG A 70 16.67 20.23 66.24
N LEU A 71 15.79 20.77 67.08
CA LEU A 71 14.38 20.98 66.75
C LEU A 71 14.22 21.93 65.55
N ARG A 72 15.00 23.01 65.50
CA ARG A 72 15.00 23.94 64.39
C ARG A 72 15.42 23.24 63.09
N ASN A 73 16.55 22.54 63.10
CA ASN A 73 17.06 21.84 61.92
C ASN A 73 16.04 20.80 61.41
N ALA A 74 15.45 20.00 62.29
CA ALA A 74 14.44 19.01 61.91
C ALA A 74 13.17 19.66 61.29
N ARG A 75 12.81 20.87 61.72
CA ARG A 75 11.70 21.63 61.11
C ARG A 75 12.06 22.15 59.72
N GLU A 76 13.29 22.65 59.54
CA GLU A 76 13.79 23.13 58.25
C GLU A 76 13.93 21.97 57.24
N GLU A 77 14.45 20.82 57.66
CA GLU A 77 14.52 19.60 56.82
C GLU A 77 13.13 19.12 56.39
N ARG A 78 12.16 19.15 57.31
CA ARG A 78 10.77 18.81 56.97
C ARG A 78 10.18 19.76 55.95
N GLU A 79 10.37 21.07 56.11
CA GLU A 79 9.87 22.06 55.14
C GLU A 79 10.51 21.86 53.76
N GLN A 80 11.82 21.60 53.70
CA GLN A 80 12.52 21.29 52.44
C GLN A 80 11.97 20.02 51.79
N PHE A 81 11.71 18.98 52.59
CA PHE A 81 11.09 17.75 52.11
C PHE A 81 9.69 18.01 51.55
N ASP A 82 8.87 18.79 52.25
CA ASP A 82 7.50 19.13 51.81
C ASP A 82 7.53 19.93 50.50
N VAL A 83 8.45 20.89 50.36
CA VAL A 83 8.66 21.64 49.11
C VAL A 83 9.10 20.72 47.97
N ALA A 84 10.09 19.85 48.19
CA ALA A 84 10.55 18.91 47.17
C ALA A 84 9.47 17.90 46.77
N SER A 85 8.70 17.41 47.75
CA SER A 85 7.58 16.49 47.52
C SER A 85 6.50 17.15 46.67
N ASN A 86 6.09 18.38 47.01
CA ASN A 86 5.12 19.14 46.24
C ASN A 86 5.60 19.42 44.81
N GLN A 87 6.90 19.69 44.63
CA GLN A 87 7.48 19.88 43.30
C GLN A 87 7.39 18.61 42.45
N ILE A 88 7.70 17.44 43.02
CA ILE A 88 7.56 16.15 42.34
C ILE A 88 6.10 15.89 41.96
N LEU A 89 5.17 16.12 42.88
CA LEU A 89 3.73 15.93 42.60
C LEU A 89 3.24 16.83 41.46
N SER A 90 3.70 18.08 41.41
CA SER A 90 3.38 19.01 40.32
C SER A 90 3.91 18.50 38.97
N GLN A 91 5.15 18.01 38.92
CA GLN A 91 5.73 17.44 37.69
C GLN A 91 5.02 16.17 37.24
N LEU A 92 4.62 15.31 38.17
CA LEU A 92 3.87 14.10 37.84
C LEU A 92 2.49 14.45 37.29
N ALA A 93 1.79 15.42 37.90
CA ALA A 93 0.50 15.89 37.42
C ALA A 93 0.59 16.48 36.00
N SER A 94 1.62 17.28 35.69
CA SER A 94 1.81 17.82 34.35
C SER A 94 2.10 16.72 33.32
N LYS A 95 2.90 15.71 33.69
CA LYS A 95 3.19 14.55 32.83
C LYS A 95 1.95 13.70 32.58
N GLU A 96 1.11 13.50 33.59
CA GLU A 96 -0.17 12.80 33.45
C GLU A 96 -1.12 13.53 32.50
N GLU A 97 -1.17 14.86 32.56
CA GLU A 97 -1.95 15.68 31.63
C GLU A 97 -1.43 15.59 30.20
N GLU A 98 -0.11 15.66 30.00
CA GLU A 98 0.54 15.48 28.68
C GLU A 98 0.22 14.11 28.07
N ILE A 99 0.35 13.03 28.86
CA ILE A 99 0.02 11.66 28.42
C ILE A 99 -1.46 11.57 28.07
N SER A 100 -2.34 12.15 28.87
CA SER A 100 -3.79 12.15 28.61
C SER A 100 -4.11 12.85 27.30
N LYS A 101 -3.47 13.99 27.01
CA LYS A 101 -3.60 14.70 25.73
C LYS A 101 -3.08 13.87 24.55
N SER A 102 -1.92 13.21 24.71
CA SER A 102 -1.36 12.33 23.68
C SER A 102 -2.28 11.15 23.37
N ILE A 103 -2.82 10.49 24.39
CA ILE A 103 -3.79 9.38 24.22
C ILE A 103 -5.04 9.87 23.49
N ALA A 104 -5.55 11.06 23.83
CA ALA A 104 -6.69 11.64 23.14
C ALA A 104 -6.39 11.95 21.66
N SER A 105 -5.21 12.50 21.34
CA SER A 105 -4.76 12.72 19.96
C SER A 105 -4.70 11.41 19.18
N CYS A 106 -4.04 10.39 19.73
CA CYS A 106 -3.92 9.09 19.06
C CYS A 106 -5.28 8.43 18.78
N ARG A 107 -6.30 8.65 19.63
CA ARG A 107 -7.66 8.17 19.36
C ARG A 107 -8.30 8.86 18.16
N VAL A 108 -8.17 10.19 18.08
CA VAL A 108 -8.68 10.95 16.93
C VAL A 108 -7.95 10.56 15.64
N GLU A 109 -6.63 10.38 15.71
CA GLU A 109 -5.82 9.90 14.57
C GLU A 109 -6.27 8.50 14.13
N ALA A 110 -6.55 7.60 15.07
CA ALA A 110 -7.08 6.27 14.76
C ALA A 110 -8.44 6.33 14.05
N ASP A 111 -9.34 7.23 14.48
CA ASP A 111 -10.63 7.44 13.81
C ASP A 111 -10.43 7.93 12.37
N VAL A 112 -9.49 8.86 12.14
CA VAL A 112 -9.14 9.34 10.79
C VAL A 112 -8.59 8.21 9.91
N VAL A 113 -7.67 7.40 10.43
CA VAL A 113 -7.14 6.23 9.71
C VAL A 113 -8.26 5.26 9.34
N ASN A 114 -9.21 5.02 10.25
CA ASN A 114 -10.34 4.14 9.97
C ASN A 114 -11.25 4.69 8.85
N VAL A 115 -11.47 6.00 8.81
CA VAL A 115 -12.18 6.65 7.68
C VAL A 115 -11.45 6.44 6.36
N TRP A 116 -10.12 6.57 6.35
CA TRP A 116 -9.32 6.32 5.14
C TRP A 116 -9.37 4.86 4.69
N ILE A 117 -9.32 3.92 5.63
CA ILE A 117 -9.46 2.48 5.32
C ILE A 117 -10.80 2.24 4.62
N HIS A 118 -11.91 2.70 5.21
CA HIS A 118 -13.23 2.53 4.60
C HIS A 118 -13.34 3.20 3.23
N PHE A 119 -12.79 4.41 3.07
CA PHE A 119 -12.77 5.09 1.78
C PHE A 119 -12.02 4.26 0.71
N LEU A 120 -10.86 3.70 1.05
CA LEU A 120 -10.07 2.88 0.13
C LEU A 120 -10.77 1.57 -0.20
N GLU A 121 -11.38 0.91 0.78
CA GLU A 121 -12.18 -0.31 0.59
C GLU A 121 -13.38 -0.05 -0.33
N ASP A 122 -14.13 1.01 -0.09
CA ASP A 122 -15.29 1.40 -0.91
C ASP A 122 -14.86 1.76 -2.33
N THR A 123 -13.76 2.50 -2.48
CA THR A 123 -13.20 2.86 -3.79
C THR A 123 -12.75 1.62 -4.56
N TRP A 124 -12.07 0.68 -3.89
CA TRP A 124 -11.65 -0.58 -4.48
C TRP A 124 -12.84 -1.42 -4.95
N ASN A 125 -13.88 -1.52 -4.12
CA ASN A 125 -15.11 -2.22 -4.46
C ASN A 125 -15.82 -1.57 -5.65
N LEU A 126 -15.89 -0.24 -5.69
CA LEU A 126 -16.46 0.52 -6.80
C LEU A 126 -15.67 0.28 -8.10
N GLN A 127 -14.35 0.40 -8.07
CA GLN A 127 -13.50 0.20 -9.24
C GLN A 127 -13.62 -1.23 -9.78
N THR A 128 -13.57 -2.23 -8.89
CA THR A 128 -13.68 -3.65 -9.27
C THR A 128 -15.05 -3.97 -9.88
N SER A 129 -16.14 -3.46 -9.28
CA SER A 129 -17.49 -3.66 -9.81
C SER A 129 -17.68 -2.96 -11.15
N TYR A 130 -17.17 -1.73 -11.32
CA TYR A 130 -17.21 -1.00 -12.56
C TYR A 130 -16.45 -1.71 -13.68
N LEU A 131 -15.24 -2.20 -13.41
CA LEU A 131 -14.43 -2.94 -14.38
C LEU A 131 -15.15 -4.20 -14.83
N LYS A 132 -15.68 -4.98 -13.87
CA LYS A 132 -16.46 -6.20 -14.15
C LYS A 132 -17.71 -5.90 -14.99
N GLN A 133 -18.40 -4.79 -14.70
CA GLN A 133 -19.56 -4.38 -15.48
C GLN A 133 -19.16 -3.98 -16.91
N LYS A 134 -18.09 -3.21 -17.07
CA LYS A 134 -17.56 -2.80 -18.37
C LYS A 134 -17.13 -4.00 -19.20
N GLU A 135 -16.42 -4.95 -18.61
CA GLU A 135 -16.03 -6.21 -19.27
C GLU A 135 -17.25 -7.00 -19.72
N LYS A 136 -18.27 -7.13 -18.86
CA LYS A 136 -19.53 -7.79 -19.21
C LYS A 136 -20.27 -7.06 -20.34
N GLN A 137 -20.22 -5.73 -20.37
CA GLN A 137 -20.81 -4.95 -21.45
C GLN A 137 -20.07 -5.17 -22.76
N VAL A 138 -18.73 -5.04 -22.76
CA VAL A 138 -17.90 -5.21 -23.95
C VAL A 138 -18.01 -6.62 -24.52
N SER A 139 -17.96 -7.65 -23.67
CA SER A 139 -18.16 -9.04 -24.11
C SER A 139 -19.55 -9.26 -24.70
N GLY A 140 -20.61 -8.73 -24.08
CA GLY A 140 -21.97 -8.82 -24.61
C GLY A 140 -22.18 -8.06 -25.92
N GLU A 141 -21.55 -6.89 -26.09
CA GLU A 141 -21.57 -6.16 -27.37
C GLU A 141 -20.79 -6.91 -28.45
N LEU A 142 -19.62 -7.45 -28.12
CA LEU A 142 -18.81 -8.23 -29.05
C LEU A 142 -19.52 -9.50 -29.52
N GLU A 143 -20.25 -10.19 -28.64
CA GLU A 143 -21.09 -11.33 -29.00
C GLU A 143 -22.22 -10.94 -29.96
N ARG A 144 -22.92 -9.82 -29.70
CA ARG A 144 -23.96 -9.30 -30.59
C ARG A 144 -23.42 -8.95 -31.98
N TYR A 145 -22.28 -8.26 -32.05
CA TYR A 145 -21.65 -7.92 -33.33
C TYR A 145 -21.12 -9.17 -34.05
N GLY A 146 -20.64 -10.18 -33.30
CA GLY A 146 -20.31 -11.49 -33.83
C GLY A 146 -21.51 -12.14 -34.53
N GLU A 147 -22.69 -12.11 -33.91
CA GLU A 147 -23.92 -12.64 -34.51
C GLU A 147 -24.36 -11.87 -35.77
N TYR A 148 -24.32 -10.53 -35.76
CA TYR A 148 -24.62 -9.73 -36.95
C TYR A 148 -23.65 -10.03 -38.11
N PHE A 149 -22.36 -10.20 -37.81
CA PHE A 149 -21.36 -10.54 -38.82
C PHE A 149 -21.62 -11.92 -39.43
N VAL A 150 -21.89 -12.94 -38.60
CA VAL A 150 -22.24 -14.29 -39.08
C VAL A 150 -23.49 -14.26 -39.97
N ASN A 151 -24.53 -13.52 -39.57
CA ASN A 151 -25.74 -13.36 -40.38
C ASN A 151 -25.47 -12.66 -41.71
N LEU A 152 -24.62 -11.62 -41.73
CA LEU A 152 -24.23 -10.92 -42.95
C LEU A 152 -23.46 -11.85 -43.91
N VAL A 153 -22.46 -12.57 -43.40
CA VAL A 153 -21.69 -13.54 -44.19
C VAL A 153 -22.62 -14.62 -44.75
N THR A 154 -23.53 -15.15 -43.92
CA THR A 154 -24.50 -16.16 -44.34
C THR A 154 -25.34 -15.67 -45.52
N HIS A 155 -25.89 -14.45 -45.44
CA HIS A 155 -26.65 -13.88 -46.55
C HIS A 155 -25.80 -13.70 -47.82
N LEU A 156 -24.56 -13.23 -47.67
CA LEU A 156 -23.66 -13.00 -48.81
C LEU A 156 -23.25 -14.31 -49.50
N LEU A 157 -22.85 -15.32 -48.73
CA LEU A 157 -22.49 -16.64 -49.26
C LEU A 157 -23.69 -17.31 -49.94
N THR A 158 -24.88 -17.18 -49.36
CA THR A 158 -26.13 -17.65 -49.99
C THR A 158 -26.37 -16.94 -51.31
N ALA A 159 -26.24 -15.61 -51.36
CA ALA A 159 -26.39 -14.84 -52.59
C ALA A 159 -25.38 -15.25 -53.67
N TYR A 160 -24.12 -15.51 -53.29
CA TYR A 160 -23.11 -16.04 -54.21
C TYR A 160 -23.47 -17.44 -54.71
N LYS A 161 -23.88 -18.36 -53.83
CA LYS A 161 -24.32 -19.70 -54.22
C LYS A 161 -25.44 -19.63 -55.27
N GLU A 162 -26.48 -18.84 -55.00
CA GLU A 162 -27.63 -18.67 -55.90
C GLU A 162 -27.27 -17.98 -57.22
N GLN A 163 -26.27 -17.07 -57.22
CA GLN A 163 -25.84 -16.38 -58.43
C GLN A 163 -24.88 -17.22 -59.29
N LEU A 164 -23.99 -17.98 -58.65
CA LEU A 164 -22.98 -18.78 -59.33
C LEU A 164 -23.57 -20.03 -59.97
N ARG A 165 -24.59 -20.66 -59.39
CA ARG A 165 -25.25 -21.85 -59.96
C ARG A 165 -25.78 -21.63 -61.39
N PRO A 166 -26.62 -20.62 -61.68
CA PRO A 166 -27.05 -20.33 -63.06
C PRO A 166 -25.89 -19.90 -63.97
N SER A 167 -24.93 -19.17 -63.41
CA SER A 167 -23.74 -18.72 -64.16
C SER A 167 -22.87 -19.91 -64.58
N LEU A 168 -22.82 -20.98 -63.77
CA LEU A 168 -22.10 -22.21 -64.05
C LEU A 168 -22.75 -22.97 -65.21
N THR A 169 -24.08 -23.10 -65.16
CA THR A 169 -24.86 -23.68 -66.26
C THR A 169 -24.65 -22.88 -67.55
N ARG A 170 -24.61 -21.55 -67.46
CA ARG A 170 -24.35 -20.68 -68.61
C ARG A 170 -22.94 -20.85 -69.17
N ILE A 171 -21.92 -20.95 -68.32
CA ILE A 171 -20.55 -21.25 -68.76
C ILE A 171 -20.47 -22.59 -69.50
N GLY A 172 -21.08 -23.64 -68.96
CA GLY A 172 -21.15 -24.95 -69.64
C GLY A 172 -21.78 -24.85 -71.03
N GLN A 173 -22.90 -24.13 -71.15
CA GLN A 173 -23.52 -23.86 -72.45
C GLN A 173 -22.63 -23.04 -73.39
N LEU A 174 -21.92 -22.03 -72.88
CA LEU A 174 -21.00 -21.21 -73.68
C LEU A 174 -19.84 -22.05 -74.23
N VAL A 175 -19.27 -22.94 -73.41
CA VAL A 175 -18.22 -23.89 -73.81
C VAL A 175 -18.71 -24.81 -74.92
N GLU A 176 -19.90 -25.41 -74.79
CA GLU A 176 -20.49 -26.27 -75.83
C GLU A 176 -20.78 -25.51 -77.14
N ASN A 177 -21.27 -24.27 -77.03
CA ASN A 177 -21.55 -23.41 -78.18
C ASN A 177 -20.26 -22.99 -78.91
N LEU A 178 -19.20 -22.62 -78.17
CA LEU A 178 -17.90 -22.27 -78.73
C LEU A 178 -17.24 -23.44 -79.47
N ALA A 179 -17.35 -24.66 -78.92
CA ALA A 179 -16.90 -25.89 -79.58
C ALA A 179 -17.72 -26.24 -80.83
N SER A 180 -19.00 -25.90 -80.85
CA SER A 180 -19.90 -26.11 -82.00
C SER A 180 -19.64 -25.11 -83.14
N THR A 181 -19.31 -23.86 -82.81
CA THR A 181 -18.92 -22.84 -83.80
C THR A 181 -17.61 -23.19 -84.51
N GLU A 182 -16.65 -23.79 -83.81
CA GLU A 182 -15.36 -24.24 -84.37
C GLU A 182 -15.54 -25.34 -85.44
N ARG A 183 -16.56 -26.20 -85.29
CA ARG A 183 -16.88 -27.28 -86.24
C ARG A 183 -17.65 -26.81 -87.49
N SER A 184 -18.24 -25.62 -87.45
CA SER A 184 -19.19 -25.16 -88.50
C SER A 184 -18.54 -24.36 -89.64
N GLY A 185 -17.27 -23.97 -89.57
CA GLY A 185 -16.46 -23.50 -90.71
C GLY A 185 -16.95 -22.28 -91.52
N GLU A 186 -18.01 -21.58 -91.12
CA GLU A 186 -18.59 -20.47 -91.89
C GLU A 186 -18.10 -19.09 -91.40
N THR A 187 -17.54 -18.31 -92.33
CA THR A 187 -16.91 -16.99 -92.09
C THR A 187 -17.86 -15.87 -91.63
N ALA A 188 -19.18 -16.11 -91.63
CA ALA A 188 -20.19 -15.17 -91.13
C ALA A 188 -20.29 -15.14 -89.58
N ASN A 189 -19.64 -16.08 -88.89
CA ASN A 189 -19.82 -16.32 -87.45
C ASN A 189 -18.79 -15.62 -86.53
N LEU A 190 -17.85 -14.83 -87.09
CA LEU A 190 -16.75 -14.22 -86.32
C LEU A 190 -17.24 -13.23 -85.24
N ASN A 191 -18.26 -12.43 -85.54
CA ASN A 191 -18.82 -11.47 -84.58
C ASN A 191 -19.59 -12.18 -83.45
N GLN A 192 -20.25 -13.30 -83.75
CA GLN A 192 -20.97 -14.12 -82.77
C GLN A 192 -20.00 -14.91 -81.88
N ARG A 193 -18.91 -15.45 -82.44
CA ARG A 193 -17.83 -16.08 -81.67
C ARG A 193 -17.20 -15.07 -80.70
N ARG A 194 -16.86 -13.87 -81.19
CA ARG A 194 -16.30 -12.79 -80.35
C ARG A 194 -17.21 -12.46 -79.16
N SER A 195 -18.52 -12.31 -79.37
CA SER A 195 -19.46 -12.02 -78.28
C SER A 195 -19.57 -13.15 -77.25
N LEU A 196 -19.49 -14.41 -77.69
CA LEU A 196 -19.52 -15.58 -76.80
C LEU A 196 -18.24 -15.68 -75.96
N GLU A 197 -17.08 -15.37 -76.55
CA GLU A 197 -15.81 -15.31 -75.84
C GLU A 197 -15.76 -14.17 -74.81
N GLU A 198 -16.28 -12.98 -75.15
CA GLU A 198 -16.42 -11.86 -74.21
C GLU A 198 -17.34 -12.20 -73.03
N GLU A 199 -18.50 -12.84 -73.30
CA GLU A 199 -19.42 -13.31 -72.27
C GLU A 199 -18.74 -14.35 -71.36
N TYR A 200 -18.01 -15.31 -71.94
CA TYR A 200 -17.23 -16.30 -71.19
C TYR A 200 -16.20 -15.62 -70.27
N LEU A 201 -15.36 -14.72 -70.79
CA LEU A 201 -14.34 -14.01 -70.01
C LEU A 201 -14.96 -13.16 -68.88
N SER A 202 -16.13 -12.56 -69.12
CA SER A 202 -16.85 -11.79 -68.11
C SER A 202 -17.33 -12.67 -66.95
N LEU A 203 -17.87 -13.85 -67.25
CA LEU A 203 -18.28 -14.82 -66.24
C LEU A 203 -17.06 -15.44 -65.56
N GLU A 204 -16.01 -15.74 -66.31
CA GLU A 204 -14.71 -16.20 -65.83
C GLU A 204 -14.19 -15.26 -64.72
N SER A 205 -14.12 -13.96 -65.01
CA SER A 205 -13.70 -12.92 -64.04
C SER A 205 -14.61 -12.83 -62.81
N LYS A 206 -15.93 -12.95 -63.00
CA LYS A 206 -16.91 -12.94 -61.91
C LYS A 206 -16.71 -14.11 -60.94
N PHE A 207 -16.48 -15.30 -61.46
CA PHE A 207 -16.22 -16.49 -60.68
C PHE A 207 -14.85 -16.36 -59.94
N VAL A 208 -13.78 -15.86 -60.60
CA VAL A 208 -12.45 -15.62 -59.96
C VAL A 208 -12.58 -14.66 -58.78
N SER A 209 -13.20 -13.51 -59.01
CA SER A 209 -13.34 -12.47 -57.99
C SER A 209 -14.19 -12.94 -56.82
N THR A 210 -15.29 -13.65 -57.08
CA THR A 210 -16.18 -14.19 -56.04
C THR A 210 -15.45 -15.21 -55.16
N PHE A 211 -14.75 -16.20 -55.73
CA PHE A 211 -14.03 -17.20 -54.93
C PHE A 211 -12.82 -16.62 -54.18
N SER A 212 -12.19 -15.56 -54.69
CA SER A 212 -11.16 -14.82 -53.95
C SER A 212 -11.73 -14.20 -52.66
N VAL A 213 -12.91 -13.60 -52.74
CA VAL A 213 -13.62 -13.01 -51.58
C VAL A 213 -14.07 -14.12 -50.61
N VAL A 214 -14.68 -15.19 -51.12
CA VAL A 214 -15.11 -16.35 -50.31
C VAL A 214 -13.92 -16.98 -49.58
N GLY A 215 -12.79 -17.16 -50.26
CA GLY A 215 -11.56 -17.68 -49.65
C GLY A 215 -11.05 -16.78 -48.54
N SER A 216 -11.04 -15.46 -48.76
CA SER A 216 -10.65 -14.48 -47.74
C SER A 216 -11.58 -14.54 -46.51
N MET A 217 -12.89 -14.62 -46.71
CA MET A 217 -13.88 -14.77 -45.64
C MET A 217 -13.71 -16.07 -44.85
N LYS A 218 -13.48 -17.20 -45.54
CA LYS A 218 -13.22 -18.50 -44.92
C LYS A 218 -12.00 -18.43 -44.01
N THR A 219 -10.91 -17.78 -44.44
CA THR A 219 -9.72 -17.64 -43.61
C THR A 219 -9.94 -16.77 -42.38
N GLN A 220 -10.77 -15.73 -42.44
CA GLN A 220 -11.06 -14.86 -41.29
C GLN A 220 -11.95 -15.57 -40.26
N ILE A 221 -12.94 -16.36 -40.72
CA ILE A 221 -13.89 -17.03 -39.83
C ILE A 221 -13.26 -18.21 -39.08
N TYR A 222 -12.31 -18.91 -39.70
CA TYR A 222 -11.66 -20.08 -39.12
C TYR A 222 -10.22 -19.83 -38.63
N SER A 223 -9.78 -18.56 -38.53
CA SER A 223 -8.48 -18.22 -37.94
C SER A 223 -8.41 -18.62 -36.46
N PRO A 224 -7.36 -19.36 -36.01
CA PRO A 224 -7.24 -19.83 -34.63
C PRO A 224 -6.89 -18.73 -33.61
N ASN A 225 -6.32 -17.59 -34.05
CA ASN A 225 -5.77 -16.57 -33.14
C ASN A 225 -6.75 -15.46 -32.74
N GLU A 226 -7.93 -15.35 -33.35
CA GLU A 226 -8.94 -14.36 -32.96
C GLU A 226 -9.93 -15.02 -32.01
N GLY A 227 -9.99 -14.50 -30.78
CA GLY A 227 -10.80 -15.03 -29.68
C GLY A 227 -12.16 -15.58 -30.13
N THR A 228 -12.54 -16.70 -29.50
CA THR A 228 -13.65 -17.62 -29.74
C THR A 228 -15.08 -17.05 -29.88
N TYR A 229 -15.24 -15.74 -30.05
CA TYR A 229 -16.52 -15.06 -30.21
C TYR A 229 -17.23 -15.40 -31.53
N ARG A 230 -16.50 -15.88 -32.54
CA ARG A 230 -17.10 -16.42 -33.77
C ARG A 230 -17.46 -17.87 -33.54
N LYS A 231 -18.68 -18.09 -33.05
CA LYS A 231 -19.29 -19.42 -32.94
C LYS A 231 -19.09 -20.16 -34.27
N LYS A 232 -18.53 -21.37 -34.23
CA LYS A 232 -18.45 -22.25 -35.40
C LYS A 232 -19.90 -22.62 -35.78
N ASP A 233 -20.48 -21.86 -36.70
CA ASP A 233 -21.83 -22.08 -37.18
C ASP A 233 -21.80 -23.17 -38.26
N ASP A 234 -22.47 -24.29 -38.01
CA ASP A 234 -22.58 -25.40 -38.95
C ASP A 234 -23.21 -24.96 -40.29
N ARG A 235 -24.05 -23.92 -40.27
CA ARG A 235 -24.67 -23.34 -41.49
C ARG A 235 -23.64 -22.66 -42.38
N LEU A 236 -22.67 -21.96 -41.79
CA LEU A 236 -21.59 -21.33 -42.55
C LEU A 236 -20.68 -22.38 -43.18
N LYS A 237 -20.42 -23.47 -42.45
CA LYS A 237 -19.64 -24.59 -42.95
C LYS A 237 -20.30 -25.22 -44.18
N GLU A 238 -21.60 -25.52 -44.10
CA GLU A 238 -22.38 -26.06 -45.22
C GLU A 238 -22.32 -25.13 -46.45
N LEU A 239 -22.49 -23.81 -46.26
CA LEU A 239 -22.41 -22.84 -47.36
C LEU A 239 -21.01 -22.77 -48.01
N PHE A 240 -19.95 -22.88 -47.21
CA PHE A 240 -18.59 -22.95 -47.75
C PHE A 240 -18.34 -24.25 -48.51
N ASP A 241 -18.89 -25.37 -48.05
CA ASP A 241 -18.77 -26.68 -48.70
C ASP A 241 -19.57 -26.70 -50.03
N ASP A 242 -20.77 -26.11 -50.05
CA ASP A 242 -21.56 -25.93 -51.27
C ASP A 242 -20.84 -25.06 -52.32
N LEU A 243 -20.22 -23.96 -51.88
CA LEU A 243 -19.45 -23.08 -52.76
C LEU A 243 -18.16 -23.77 -53.25
N GLU A 244 -17.54 -24.60 -52.42
CA GLU A 244 -16.40 -25.44 -52.81
C GLU A 244 -16.81 -26.44 -53.90
N SER A 245 -17.97 -27.09 -53.75
CA SER A 245 -18.52 -27.99 -54.78
C SER A 245 -18.77 -27.25 -56.11
N ILE A 246 -19.36 -26.04 -56.09
CA ILE A 246 -19.52 -25.21 -57.29
C ILE A 246 -18.16 -24.84 -57.89
N ARG A 247 -17.14 -24.59 -57.07
CA ARG A 247 -15.78 -24.32 -57.53
C ARG A 247 -15.20 -25.53 -58.26
N GLU A 248 -15.33 -26.72 -57.67
CA GLU A 248 -14.85 -27.97 -58.27
C GLU A 248 -15.56 -28.27 -59.60
N GLU A 249 -16.88 -28.07 -59.68
CA GLU A 249 -17.64 -28.21 -60.92
C GLU A 249 -17.16 -27.22 -62.00
N PHE A 250 -16.91 -25.96 -61.63
CA PHE A 250 -16.35 -24.96 -62.53
C PHE A 250 -14.93 -25.35 -63.01
N GLU A 251 -14.10 -25.87 -62.11
CA GLU A 251 -12.75 -26.34 -62.44
C GLU A 251 -12.72 -27.58 -63.34
N TYR A 252 -13.79 -28.39 -63.33
CA TYR A 252 -13.95 -29.55 -64.18
C TYR A 252 -14.34 -29.20 -65.62
N ILE A 253 -14.99 -28.05 -65.84
CA ILE A 253 -15.30 -27.56 -67.20
C ILE A 253 -13.97 -27.19 -67.88
N GLU A 254 -13.64 -27.92 -68.95
CA GLU A 254 -12.43 -27.66 -69.73
C GLU A 254 -12.50 -26.26 -70.36
N ARG A 255 -11.46 -25.46 -70.12
CA ARG A 255 -11.40 -24.08 -70.63
C ARG A 255 -11.34 -24.08 -72.16
N PRO A 256 -12.27 -23.42 -72.87
CA PRO A 256 -12.22 -23.28 -74.33
C PRO A 256 -10.97 -22.51 -74.80
N ILE A 257 -10.53 -22.78 -76.03
CA ILE A 257 -9.51 -21.96 -76.69
C ILE A 257 -10.19 -20.66 -77.16
N LEU A 258 -9.77 -19.52 -76.61
CA LEU A 258 -10.33 -18.20 -76.89
C LEU A 258 -9.39 -17.43 -77.83
N ASP A 259 -9.91 -16.95 -78.96
CA ASP A 259 -9.14 -16.18 -79.94
C ASP A 259 -8.91 -14.73 -79.47
N LEU A 260 -9.76 -14.21 -78.59
CA LEU A 260 -9.61 -12.88 -77.98
C LEU A 260 -8.43 -12.75 -77.01
N GLU A 261 -8.04 -13.82 -76.31
CA GLU A 261 -6.83 -13.83 -75.48
C GLU A 261 -5.56 -14.05 -76.30
N ASN A 262 -5.68 -14.70 -77.46
CA ASN A 262 -4.59 -14.98 -78.39
C ASN A 262 -4.96 -14.49 -79.80
N PRO A 263 -4.82 -13.18 -80.10
CA PRO A 263 -5.11 -12.68 -81.44
C PRO A 263 -4.09 -13.27 -82.44
N THR A 264 -4.50 -14.37 -83.09
CA THR A 264 -3.92 -15.01 -84.28
C THR A 264 -2.45 -15.43 -84.21
N ALA A 265 -2.22 -16.69 -83.85
CA ALA A 265 -1.14 -17.47 -84.44
C ALA A 265 -1.69 -18.21 -85.68
N ILE A 266 -1.59 -17.59 -86.85
CA ILE A 266 -1.51 -18.32 -88.12
C ILE A 266 -0.11 -18.07 -88.65
N SER A 267 0.85 -18.85 -88.16
CA SER A 267 2.11 -19.21 -88.81
C SER A 267 2.80 -20.29 -87.97
N GLU A 268 3.51 -21.18 -88.65
CA GLU A 268 3.85 -22.55 -88.28
C GLU A 268 4.84 -22.74 -87.09
N SER A 269 4.73 -23.93 -86.48
CA SER A 269 5.66 -24.65 -85.58
C SER A 269 5.56 -24.47 -84.04
N PRO A 270 5.87 -25.54 -83.26
CA PRO A 270 5.30 -25.76 -81.93
C PRO A 270 6.16 -25.15 -80.82
N SER A 271 5.55 -24.36 -79.93
CA SER A 271 6.17 -24.02 -78.65
C SER A 271 5.13 -23.85 -77.55
N THR A 272 5.31 -24.67 -76.53
CA THR A 272 4.37 -25.04 -75.48
C THR A 272 4.31 -24.00 -74.37
N LYS A 273 3.53 -22.91 -74.49
CA LYS A 273 2.98 -22.17 -73.32
C LYS A 273 1.66 -21.48 -73.70
N SER A 274 0.55 -22.12 -73.34
CA SER A 274 -0.77 -21.47 -73.29
C SER A 274 -0.74 -20.27 -72.33
N PRO A 275 -1.38 -19.12 -72.64
CA PRO A 275 -1.56 -18.05 -71.68
C PRO A 275 -2.25 -18.60 -70.42
N LEU A 276 -1.62 -18.42 -69.26
CA LEU A 276 -2.19 -18.88 -68.00
C LEU A 276 -3.49 -18.12 -67.73
N SER A 277 -4.62 -18.84 -67.73
CA SER A 277 -5.92 -18.32 -67.30
C SER A 277 -5.79 -17.54 -65.98
N PRO A 278 -6.51 -16.42 -65.83
CA PRO A 278 -6.66 -15.71 -64.55
C PRO A 278 -6.98 -16.64 -63.37
N TRP A 279 -7.65 -17.77 -63.62
CA TRP A 279 -7.91 -18.84 -62.66
C TRP A 279 -6.67 -19.55 -62.14
N PHE A 280 -5.76 -19.93 -63.03
CA PHE A 280 -4.53 -20.62 -62.62
C PHE A 280 -3.63 -19.69 -61.78
N ARG A 281 -3.68 -18.37 -62.06
CA ARG A 281 -3.02 -17.34 -61.26
C ARG A 281 -3.65 -17.23 -59.86
N LEU A 282 -4.98 -17.23 -59.77
CA LEU A 282 -5.69 -17.23 -58.48
C LEU A 282 -5.40 -18.51 -57.68
N LYS A 283 -5.49 -19.70 -58.28
CA LYS A 283 -5.13 -20.98 -57.63
C LYS A 283 -3.70 -20.96 -57.08
N SER A 284 -2.75 -20.40 -57.83
CA SER A 284 -1.36 -20.28 -57.36
C SER A 284 -1.21 -19.32 -56.18
N SER A 285 -2.05 -18.27 -56.10
CA SER A 285 -2.02 -17.29 -55.02
C SER A 285 -2.69 -17.82 -53.75
N ILE A 286 -3.82 -18.52 -53.87
CA ILE A 286 -4.50 -19.17 -52.75
C ILE A 286 -3.59 -20.25 -52.14
N LYS A 287 -3.01 -21.13 -52.97
CA LYS A 287 -2.05 -22.15 -52.49
C LYS A 287 -0.80 -21.54 -51.84
N LYS A 288 -0.31 -20.39 -52.33
CA LYS A 288 0.81 -19.66 -51.71
C LYS A 288 0.40 -19.00 -50.39
N LEU A 289 -0.83 -18.52 -50.26
CA LEU A 289 -1.34 -17.91 -49.02
C LEU A 289 -1.45 -18.97 -47.90
N ASP A 290 -1.95 -20.16 -48.23
CA ASP A 290 -2.02 -21.30 -47.30
C ASP A 290 -0.62 -21.76 -46.86
N GLN A 291 0.34 -21.85 -47.79
CA GLN A 291 1.74 -22.20 -47.48
C GLN A 291 2.47 -21.13 -46.66
N ARG A 292 2.17 -19.84 -46.88
CA ARG A 292 2.82 -18.74 -46.15
C ARG A 292 2.31 -18.64 -44.71
N ARG A 293 1.04 -19.00 -44.45
CA ARG A 293 0.49 -19.12 -43.08
C ARG A 293 1.08 -20.32 -42.32
N LEU A 294 1.19 -21.49 -42.95
CA LEU A 294 1.87 -22.66 -42.36
C LEU A 294 3.32 -22.38 -41.98
N LYS A 295 4.00 -21.47 -42.69
CA LYS A 295 5.35 -21.02 -42.36
C LYS A 295 5.41 -20.02 -41.20
N PHE A 296 4.35 -19.22 -41.02
CA PHE A 296 4.26 -18.23 -39.95
C PHE A 296 3.90 -18.88 -38.60
N GLU A 297 3.29 -20.08 -38.61
CA GLU A 297 3.01 -20.88 -37.41
C GLU A 297 4.26 -21.58 -36.81
N LEU A 298 5.39 -21.64 -37.53
CA LEU A 298 6.63 -22.29 -37.05
C LEU A 298 7.68 -21.30 -36.51
N GLU A 299 7.45 -19.99 -36.65
CA GLU A 299 8.30 -18.92 -36.10
C GLU A 299 7.43 -18.01 -35.23
N HIS A 300 7.14 -18.49 -34.01
CA HIS A 300 6.79 -17.63 -32.89
C HIS A 300 7.72 -18.03 -31.74
N ASP A 301 8.93 -17.46 -31.76
CA ASP A 301 9.75 -17.35 -30.56
C ASP A 301 9.18 -16.20 -29.74
N ASP A 302 8.88 -16.51 -28.48
CA ASP A 302 8.44 -15.59 -27.44
C ASP A 302 9.54 -14.56 -27.15
N GLU A 303 9.34 -13.32 -27.58
CA GLU A 303 10.11 -12.19 -27.05
C GLU A 303 9.21 -10.95 -26.98
N GLU A 304 8.33 -10.92 -25.98
CA GLU A 304 7.66 -9.68 -25.56
C GLU A 304 8.42 -9.04 -24.38
N ASN A 305 9.23 -8.09 -24.80
CA ASN A 305 9.82 -6.95 -24.12
C ASN A 305 8.97 -6.42 -22.93
N SER A 306 9.49 -6.60 -21.71
CA SER A 306 8.95 -6.02 -20.48
C SER A 306 9.76 -4.77 -20.11
N ASP A 307 9.51 -3.66 -20.80
CA ASP A 307 9.97 -2.34 -20.36
C ASP A 307 8.96 -1.78 -19.35
N TYR A 308 9.16 -2.09 -18.07
CA TYR A 308 8.61 -1.28 -16.98
C TYR A 308 9.71 -0.31 -16.53
N GLU A 309 9.63 0.93 -17.02
CA GLU A 309 10.27 2.09 -16.40
C GLU A 309 9.81 2.18 -14.94
N THR A 310 10.71 1.84 -14.02
CA THR A 310 10.58 2.18 -12.60
C THR A 310 10.88 3.66 -12.41
N ASP A 311 9.88 4.50 -12.64
CA ASP A 311 9.87 5.89 -12.18
C ASP A 311 9.62 5.93 -10.66
N GLU A 312 10.63 6.46 -9.96
CA GLU A 312 10.54 7.26 -8.74
C GLU A 312 9.64 6.77 -7.59
N ILE A 313 10.24 6.06 -6.64
CA ILE A 313 9.95 6.31 -5.22
C ILE A 313 11.09 7.17 -4.68
N VAL A 314 10.88 8.48 -4.73
CA VAL A 314 11.72 9.46 -4.02
C VAL A 314 11.55 9.20 -2.52
N GLU A 315 12.61 8.75 -1.87
CA GLU A 315 12.73 8.69 -0.42
C GLU A 315 12.46 10.09 0.15
N TRP A 316 11.39 10.22 0.93
CA TRP A 316 11.13 11.40 1.74
C TRP A 316 12.13 11.43 2.89
N GLU A 317 13.32 12.00 2.67
CA GLU A 317 14.20 12.40 3.76
C GLU A 317 13.60 13.65 4.44
N TYR A 318 13.23 13.46 5.70
CA TYR A 318 12.70 14.51 6.57
C TYR A 318 13.85 15.46 6.97
N ASP A 319 13.88 16.66 6.39
CA ASP A 319 14.69 17.78 6.87
C ASP A 319 14.14 18.26 8.23
N ALA A 320 14.65 17.71 9.32
CA ALA A 320 14.52 18.31 10.64
C ALA A 320 15.79 19.12 10.95
N PHE A 321 15.74 20.40 10.59
CA PHE A 321 16.62 21.42 11.15
C PHE A 321 16.39 21.52 12.68
N GLU A 322 17.25 20.91 13.48
CA GLU A 322 17.52 21.39 14.84
C GLU A 322 18.93 21.99 14.89
N LYS A 323 18.95 23.31 14.73
CA LYS A 323 20.10 24.17 15.00
C LYS A 323 20.32 24.24 16.52
N ASP A 324 21.56 23.96 16.91
CA ASP A 324 22.31 24.58 18.02
C ASP A 324 21.53 25.42 19.03
N LEU A 325 21.25 24.84 20.21
CA LEU A 325 21.07 25.59 21.46
C LEU A 325 21.60 24.76 22.63
N ILE A 326 22.91 24.82 22.88
CA ILE A 326 23.47 24.60 24.22
C ILE A 326 23.77 25.99 24.80
N PRO A 327 23.04 26.46 25.82
CA PRO A 327 23.47 27.58 26.64
C PRO A 327 24.12 27.08 27.94
N ASN A 328 25.39 27.48 28.12
CA ASN A 328 26.23 27.53 29.33
C ASN A 328 26.43 26.28 30.19
#